data_AF-A0A7C5Z7T5-F1
#
_entry.id   AF-A0A7C5Z7T5-F1
#
_cell.length_a   1.000
_cell.length_b   1.000
_cell.length_c   1.000
_cell.angle_alpha   90.00
_cell.angle_beta   90.00
_cell.angle_gamma   90.00
#
_symmetry.space_group_name_H-M   'P 1'
#
loop_
_entity.id
_entity.type
_entity.pdbx_description
1 polymer ?
#
loop_
_entity_poly.entity_id
_entity_poly.type
_entity_poly.pdbx_seq_one_letter_code
_entity_poly.pdbx_strand_id
1 'polypeptide(L)'
;NGYAVLRRQWKFKDRITLRLPMKVRRVSADDRVAANRGKVAVERGPLVYCAEGIDQPDKQVRHLILPDDAVFEVQSEPGLLNGVHTIRSPVQAVHAVSNEGSLEYYLQTLTLIPYYAWAHRGRTEMSVWLAATQEAAMPLLPPSPAAGARVYASHGRGVEAVNDQIEPASSNDHEIPRYHWWPRKGLVQHLECHFNRSVVVSGTEVYWFDDTGTGECRVPQAWRLLYLSQDKWKPVVHSSEYTVKTDRFNRVRFRPVRTRGLRMEIQSQEGWAGGILEWRIQ
;
A
#
# COMPACT_ATOMS: atom_id res chain seq x y z
N ASN A 1 -29.23 24.01 -22.12
CA ASN A 1 -28.60 23.02 -23.05
C ASN A 1 -27.09 23.23 -23.21
N GLY A 2 -26.46 24.25 -22.62
CA GLY A 2 -24.98 24.38 -22.63
C GLY A 2 -24.37 24.97 -23.90
N TYR A 3 -25.17 25.50 -24.83
CA TYR A 3 -24.70 26.09 -26.09
C TYR A 3 -24.87 27.61 -26.11
N ALA A 4 -23.84 28.33 -26.57
CA ALA A 4 -23.95 29.72 -26.98
C ALA A 4 -24.24 29.78 -28.49
N VAL A 5 -25.48 30.08 -28.86
CA VAL A 5 -25.93 30.05 -30.26
C VAL A 5 -25.85 31.46 -30.87
N LEU A 6 -25.02 31.62 -31.90
CA LEU A 6 -24.88 32.88 -32.64
C LEU A 6 -25.67 32.82 -33.97
N ARG A 7 -26.83 33.48 -34.02
CA ARG A 7 -27.66 33.58 -35.24
C ARG A 7 -27.47 34.94 -35.90
N ARG A 8 -26.67 35.00 -36.97
CA ARG A 8 -26.42 36.19 -37.79
C ARG A 8 -26.04 35.79 -39.21
N GLN A 9 -26.01 36.75 -40.14
CA GLN A 9 -25.34 36.56 -41.43
C GLN A 9 -23.83 36.63 -41.22
N TRP A 10 -23.12 35.60 -41.68
CA TRP A 10 -21.67 35.50 -41.65
C TRP A 10 -21.07 36.03 -42.95
N LYS A 11 -19.98 36.79 -42.86
CA LYS A 11 -19.23 37.34 -43.98
C LYS A 11 -17.82 36.76 -44.00
N PHE A 12 -17.20 36.76 -45.18
CA PHE A 12 -15.79 36.41 -45.32
C PHE A 12 -14.94 37.24 -44.34
N LYS A 13 -14.04 36.57 -43.60
CA LYS A 13 -13.19 37.13 -42.53
C LYS A 13 -13.88 37.47 -41.19
N ASP A 14 -15.15 37.12 -40.97
CA ASP A 14 -15.69 37.14 -39.60
C ASP A 14 -14.87 36.21 -38.69
N ARG A 15 -14.61 36.65 -37.45
CA ARG A 15 -13.80 35.91 -36.46
C ARG A 15 -14.53 35.81 -35.12
N ILE A 16 -14.58 34.61 -34.57
CA ILE A 16 -15.00 34.35 -33.19
C ILE A 16 -13.75 34.12 -32.36
N THR A 17 -13.65 34.77 -31.19
CA THR A 17 -12.61 34.48 -30.20
C THR A 17 -13.29 33.95 -28.95
N LEU A 18 -12.99 32.71 -28.58
CA LEU A 18 -13.47 32.08 -27.35
C LEU A 18 -12.30 32.00 -26.35
N ARG A 19 -12.52 32.49 -25.13
CA ARG A 19 -11.57 32.38 -24.03
C ARG A 19 -12.22 31.58 -22.90
N LEU A 20 -11.72 30.37 -22.68
CA LEU A 20 -12.17 29.49 -21.60
C LEU A 20 -11.05 29.41 -20.54
N PRO A 21 -11.24 29.97 -19.33
CA PRO A 21 -10.26 29.86 -18.27
C PRO A 21 -10.00 28.41 -17.87
N MET A 22 -8.76 27.95 -17.99
CA MET A 22 -8.33 26.61 -17.54
C MET A 22 -7.70 26.69 -16.15
N LYS A 23 -8.50 27.10 -15.16
CA LYS A 23 -8.10 27.06 -13.75
C LYS A 23 -7.99 25.61 -13.29
N VAL A 24 -7.06 25.34 -12.38
CA VAL A 24 -7.05 24.07 -11.63
C VAL A 24 -8.27 24.06 -10.71
N ARG A 25 -8.98 22.93 -10.68
CA ARG A 25 -10.17 22.73 -9.84
C ARG A 25 -10.01 21.46 -9.02
N ARG A 26 -10.56 21.48 -7.81
CA ARG A 26 -10.81 20.29 -6.99
C ARG A 26 -12.22 19.79 -7.29
N VAL A 27 -12.37 18.49 -7.45
CA VAL A 27 -13.66 17.82 -7.64
C VAL A 27 -13.89 16.91 -6.45
N SER A 28 -15.01 17.11 -5.76
CA SER A 28 -15.50 16.21 -4.72
C SER A 28 -16.59 15.32 -5.30
N ALA A 29 -16.62 14.06 -4.90
CA ALA A 29 -17.72 13.17 -5.22
C ALA A 29 -18.92 13.45 -4.29
N ASP A 30 -20.09 13.00 -4.70
CA ASP A 30 -21.25 12.88 -3.81
C ASP A 30 -20.96 11.87 -2.69
N ASP A 31 -21.40 12.14 -1.46
CA ASP A 31 -21.10 11.34 -0.26
C ASP A 31 -21.61 9.89 -0.32
N ARG A 32 -22.55 9.60 -1.23
CA ARG A 32 -23.01 8.24 -1.53
C ARG A 32 -21.92 7.38 -2.17
N VAL A 33 -20.90 7.99 -2.79
CA VAL A 33 -19.75 7.29 -3.36
C VAL A 33 -18.74 6.96 -2.26
N ALA A 34 -18.98 5.85 -1.55
CA ALA A 34 -18.19 5.45 -0.38
C ALA A 34 -16.66 5.43 -0.63
N ALA A 35 -16.22 5.00 -1.81
CA ALA A 35 -14.80 4.91 -2.18
C ALA A 35 -14.04 6.25 -2.18
N ASN A 36 -14.78 7.36 -2.35
CA ASN A 36 -14.23 8.71 -2.52
C ASN A 36 -14.49 9.63 -1.32
N ARG A 37 -15.05 9.12 -0.22
CA ARG A 37 -15.23 9.92 1.01
C ARG A 37 -13.89 10.41 1.52
N GLY A 38 -13.85 11.69 1.89
CA GLY A 38 -12.63 12.36 2.35
C GLY A 38 -11.55 12.52 1.29
N LYS A 39 -11.86 12.31 0.00
CA LYS A 39 -10.93 12.42 -1.13
C LYS A 39 -11.38 13.43 -2.16
N VAL A 40 -10.42 13.97 -2.92
CA VAL A 40 -10.64 14.91 -4.02
C VAL A 40 -9.86 14.50 -5.26
N ALA A 41 -10.42 14.78 -6.44
CA ALA A 41 -9.70 14.72 -7.70
C ALA A 41 -9.29 16.13 -8.14
N VAL A 42 -8.21 16.23 -8.92
CA VAL A 42 -7.74 17.49 -9.49
C VAL A 42 -7.97 17.48 -10.99
N GLU A 43 -8.50 18.58 -11.54
CA GLU A 43 -8.71 18.74 -12.96
C GLU A 43 -8.30 20.12 -13.46
N ARG A 44 -7.96 20.22 -14.74
CA ARG A 44 -7.70 21.50 -15.43
C ARG A 44 -8.26 21.46 -16.84
N GLY A 45 -9.20 22.36 -17.11
CA GLY A 45 -9.92 22.34 -18.38
C GLY A 45 -10.74 21.04 -18.50
N PRO A 46 -10.55 20.24 -19.56
CA PRO A 46 -11.23 18.95 -19.74
C PRO A 46 -10.44 17.76 -19.19
N LEU A 47 -9.25 17.97 -18.61
CA LEU A 47 -8.35 16.89 -18.22
C LEU A 47 -8.41 16.65 -16.71
N VAL A 48 -8.64 15.39 -16.35
CA VAL A 48 -8.43 14.86 -14.99
C VAL A 48 -6.96 14.52 -14.83
N TYR A 49 -6.43 14.80 -13.64
CA TYR A 49 -5.04 14.56 -13.26
C TYR A 49 -4.92 13.41 -12.27
N CYS A 50 -3.74 12.81 -12.20
CA CYS A 50 -3.39 11.79 -11.21
C CYS A 50 -1.98 12.01 -10.64
N ALA A 51 -1.74 11.51 -9.44
CA ALA A 51 -0.42 11.32 -8.88
C ALA A 51 0.12 9.96 -9.33
N GLU A 52 1.31 9.93 -9.94
CA GLU A 52 2.03 8.68 -10.26
C GLU A 52 3.26 8.59 -9.36
N GLY A 53 3.54 7.41 -8.81
CA GLY A 53 4.61 7.20 -7.84
C GLY A 53 5.98 7.64 -8.37
N ILE A 54 6.28 7.40 -9.65
CA ILE A 54 7.57 7.78 -10.24
C ILE A 54 7.89 9.28 -10.10
N ASP A 55 6.86 10.14 -10.07
CA ASP A 55 6.97 11.60 -9.95
C ASP A 55 6.99 12.09 -8.50
N GLN A 56 6.77 11.21 -7.53
CA GLN A 56 6.81 11.56 -6.11
C GLN A 56 8.19 11.29 -5.50
N PRO A 57 8.58 12.03 -4.44
CA PRO A 57 9.76 11.74 -3.64
C PRO A 57 9.80 10.31 -3.10
N ASP A 58 8.72 9.88 -2.43
CA ASP A 58 8.66 8.56 -1.75
C ASP A 58 8.28 7.38 -2.66
N LYS A 59 8.06 7.64 -3.95
CA LYS A 59 7.61 6.63 -4.94
C LYS A 59 6.25 5.98 -4.65
N GLN A 60 5.49 6.53 -3.71
CA GLN A 60 4.14 6.14 -3.33
C GLN A 60 3.21 7.36 -3.36
N VAL A 61 1.89 7.13 -3.35
CA VAL A 61 0.90 8.21 -3.53
C VAL A 61 -0.22 8.23 -2.50
N ARG A 62 -0.47 7.12 -1.79
CA ARG A 62 -1.66 6.96 -0.92
C ARG A 62 -1.53 7.69 0.42
N HIS A 63 -0.31 8.07 0.78
CA HIS A 63 0.03 8.80 2.00
C HIS A 63 -0.05 10.32 1.85
N LEU A 64 -0.33 10.80 0.64
CA LEU A 64 -0.37 12.23 0.32
C LEU A 64 -1.72 12.83 0.68
N ILE A 65 -1.68 13.96 1.37
CA ILE A 65 -2.83 14.74 1.81
C ILE A 65 -2.81 16.08 1.06
N LEU A 66 -3.82 16.32 0.23
CA LEU A 66 -4.00 17.56 -0.51
C LEU A 66 -4.98 18.48 0.25
N PRO A 67 -4.48 19.39 1.11
CA PRO A 67 -5.34 20.21 1.98
C PRO A 67 -6.18 21.20 1.16
N ASP A 68 -7.30 21.69 1.70
CA ASP A 68 -8.24 22.55 0.98
C ASP A 68 -7.66 23.90 0.52
N ASP A 69 -6.66 24.41 1.25
CA ASP A 69 -5.91 25.62 0.95
C ASP A 69 -4.69 25.38 0.03
N ALA A 70 -4.56 24.18 -0.54
CA ALA A 70 -3.48 23.83 -1.45
C ALA A 70 -3.36 24.83 -2.62
N VAL A 71 -2.15 25.33 -2.82
CA VAL A 71 -1.80 26.21 -3.93
C VAL A 71 -1.30 25.36 -5.10
N PHE A 72 -1.83 25.62 -6.30
CA PHE A 72 -1.48 24.88 -7.51
C PHE A 72 -0.62 25.74 -8.45
N GLU A 73 0.53 25.20 -8.84
CA GLU A 73 1.38 25.73 -9.90
C GLU A 73 1.25 24.86 -11.14
N VAL A 74 0.95 25.46 -12.29
CA VAL A 74 0.88 24.75 -13.58
C VAL A 74 2.16 25.00 -14.35
N GLN A 75 2.84 23.93 -14.75
CA GLN A 75 4.07 24.01 -15.52
C GLN A 75 3.91 23.30 -16.86
N SER A 76 4.51 23.87 -17.92
CA SER A 76 4.55 23.25 -19.25
C SER A 76 5.79 22.37 -19.33
N GLU A 77 5.62 21.10 -19.68
CA GLU A 77 6.68 20.09 -19.74
C GLU A 77 6.76 19.47 -21.16
N PRO A 78 7.35 20.17 -22.16
CA PRO A 78 7.37 19.71 -23.55
C PRO A 78 8.10 18.37 -23.77
N GLY A 79 9.10 18.07 -22.93
CA GLY A 79 9.89 16.84 -23.01
C GLY A 79 9.31 15.65 -22.24
N LEU A 80 8.22 15.84 -21.49
CA LEU A 80 7.60 14.80 -20.68
C LEU A 80 6.34 14.28 -21.37
N LEU A 81 6.25 12.96 -21.57
CA LEU A 81 5.02 12.28 -22.02
C LEU A 81 4.40 12.91 -23.28
N ASN A 82 5.25 13.21 -24.28
CA ASN A 82 4.89 13.88 -25.52
C ASN A 82 4.33 15.31 -25.37
N GLY A 83 4.70 16.00 -24.29
CA GLY A 83 4.30 17.38 -24.01
C GLY A 83 3.03 17.44 -23.19
N VAL A 84 3.19 17.60 -21.88
CA VAL A 84 2.07 17.74 -20.94
C VAL A 84 2.18 19.01 -20.11
N HIS A 85 1.09 19.42 -19.47
CA HIS A 85 1.14 20.35 -18.36
C HIS A 85 1.09 19.58 -17.06
N THR A 86 2.08 19.75 -16.19
CA THR A 86 2.05 19.22 -14.82
C THR A 86 1.39 20.21 -13.88
N ILE A 87 0.84 19.70 -12.78
CA ILE A 87 0.34 20.51 -11.67
C ILE A 87 1.16 20.16 -10.44
N ARG A 88 1.79 21.15 -9.80
CA ARG A 88 2.58 20.98 -8.58
C ARG A 88 1.93 21.68 -7.41
N SER A 89 2.02 21.08 -6.23
CA SER A 89 1.49 21.66 -5.00
C SER A 89 2.28 21.19 -3.78
N PRO A 90 2.61 22.06 -2.82
CA PRO A 90 3.11 21.61 -1.52
C PRO A 90 1.97 20.91 -0.78
N VAL A 91 2.23 19.69 -0.32
CA VAL A 91 1.27 18.85 0.38
C VAL A 91 1.86 18.29 1.66
N GLN A 92 0.98 17.86 2.56
CA GLN A 92 1.38 17.02 3.68
C GLN A 92 1.43 15.57 3.23
N ALA A 93 2.36 14.83 3.80
CA ALA A 93 2.52 13.40 3.67
C ALA A 93 2.58 12.80 5.07
N VAL A 94 2.11 11.57 5.23
CA VAL A 94 2.06 10.90 6.53
C VAL A 94 2.80 9.58 6.50
N HIS A 95 3.64 9.33 7.50
CA HIS A 95 4.21 8.02 7.77
C HIS A 95 3.88 7.56 9.19
N ALA A 96 3.83 6.25 9.38
CA ALA A 96 3.81 5.64 10.70
C ALA A 96 5.25 5.55 11.22
N VAL A 97 5.47 6.07 12.44
CA VAL A 97 6.77 6.06 13.13
C VAL A 97 7.05 4.68 13.72
N SER A 98 6.00 3.95 14.06
CA SER A 98 6.08 2.61 14.61
C SER A 98 4.85 1.81 14.20
N ASN A 99 4.94 0.48 14.29
CA ASN A 99 3.78 -0.41 14.16
C ASN A 99 2.72 -0.16 15.26
N GLU A 100 3.02 0.68 16.27
CA GLU A 100 2.15 0.99 17.40
C GLU A 100 1.25 2.22 17.12
N GLY A 101 1.28 2.75 15.90
CA GLY A 101 0.26 3.68 15.37
C GLY A 101 0.56 5.17 15.56
N SER A 102 1.74 5.55 16.03
CA SER A 102 2.15 6.96 16.04
C SER A 102 2.40 7.45 14.62
N LEU A 103 1.74 8.54 14.23
CA LEU A 103 1.86 9.16 12.90
C LEU A 103 2.75 10.40 12.97
N GLU A 104 3.60 10.56 11.96
CA GLU A 104 4.39 11.76 11.73
C GLU A 104 4.03 12.35 10.36
N TYR A 105 3.98 13.68 10.31
CA TYR A 105 3.61 14.43 9.12
C TYR A 105 4.81 15.24 8.64
N TYR A 106 5.02 15.26 7.34
CA TYR A 106 6.06 16.06 6.71
C TYR A 106 5.53 16.71 5.43
N LEU A 107 6.24 17.73 4.97
CA LEU A 107 5.90 18.43 3.73
C LEU A 107 6.67 17.85 2.55
N GLN A 108 5.98 17.73 1.42
CA GLN A 108 6.62 17.44 0.14
C GLN A 108 5.89 18.10 -1.03
N THR A 109 6.52 18.11 -2.20
CA THR A 109 5.87 18.57 -3.42
C THR A 109 5.15 17.40 -4.09
N LEU A 110 3.82 17.49 -4.19
CA LEU A 110 3.01 16.65 -5.07
C LEU A 110 3.20 17.10 -6.51
N THR A 111 3.48 16.16 -7.41
CA THR A 111 3.45 16.39 -8.86
C THR A 111 2.35 15.55 -9.50
N LEU A 112 1.48 16.20 -10.27
CA LEU A 112 0.39 15.58 -11.00
C LEU A 112 0.61 15.65 -12.50
N ILE A 113 0.25 14.58 -13.19
CA ILE A 113 0.20 14.47 -14.65
C ILE A 113 -1.25 14.25 -15.12
N PRO A 114 -1.57 14.52 -16.40
CA PRO A 114 -2.86 14.10 -16.96
C PRO A 114 -3.06 12.60 -16.83
N TYR A 115 -4.25 12.16 -16.41
CA TYR A 115 -4.55 10.75 -16.15
C TYR A 115 -4.27 9.84 -17.35
N TYR A 116 -4.54 10.31 -18.58
CA TYR A 116 -4.29 9.53 -19.80
C TYR A 116 -2.81 9.17 -20.02
N ALA A 117 -1.89 9.89 -19.37
CA ALA A 117 -0.45 9.75 -19.57
C ALA A 117 0.23 8.81 -18.55
N TRP A 118 -0.54 8.27 -17.60
CA TRP A 118 -0.08 7.29 -16.62
C TRP A 118 0.38 5.96 -17.26
N ALA A 119 1.25 5.21 -16.57
CA ALA A 119 1.72 3.87 -16.92
C ALA A 119 2.61 3.78 -18.18
N HIS A 120 3.02 4.91 -18.75
CA HIS A 120 3.99 4.98 -19.84
C HIS A 120 5.45 4.86 -19.38
N ARG A 121 5.72 4.85 -18.06
CA ARG A 121 7.07 4.97 -17.47
C ARG A 121 7.41 3.85 -16.47
N GLY A 122 6.72 2.72 -16.57
CA GLY A 122 6.91 1.55 -15.72
C GLY A 122 5.81 1.39 -14.66
N ARG A 123 5.92 0.31 -13.88
CA ARG A 123 4.93 -0.04 -12.85
C ARG A 123 5.20 0.76 -11.58
N THR A 124 4.30 1.66 -11.23
CA THR A 124 4.30 2.41 -9.98
C THR A 124 2.87 2.60 -9.45
N GLU A 125 2.73 3.02 -8.19
CA GLU A 125 1.42 3.40 -7.67
C GLU A 125 0.81 4.58 -8.44
N MET A 126 -0.52 4.67 -8.45
CA MET A 126 -1.22 5.83 -8.99
C MET A 126 -2.52 6.07 -8.24
N SER A 127 -2.85 7.35 -8.05
CA SER A 127 -4.17 7.75 -7.56
C SER A 127 -4.71 8.97 -8.29
N VAL A 128 -6.00 8.89 -8.67
CA VAL A 128 -6.80 10.04 -9.13
C VAL A 128 -7.45 10.75 -7.94
N TRP A 129 -7.93 9.99 -6.96
CA TRP A 129 -8.61 10.49 -5.78
C TRP A 129 -7.62 10.55 -4.61
N LEU A 130 -7.15 11.75 -4.31
CA LEU A 130 -6.17 12.01 -3.25
C LEU A 130 -6.89 12.29 -1.94
N ALA A 131 -6.30 11.91 -0.81
CA ALA A 131 -6.86 12.25 0.49
C ALA A 131 -6.91 13.78 0.64
N ALA A 132 -8.07 14.31 1.03
CA ALA A 132 -8.23 15.72 1.41
C ALA A 132 -8.08 15.92 2.93
N THR A 133 -8.13 14.82 3.68
CA THR A 133 -8.14 14.77 5.14
C THR A 133 -7.13 13.74 5.64
N GLN A 134 -6.74 13.81 6.91
CA GLN A 134 -5.79 12.85 7.50
C GLN A 134 -6.40 11.44 7.57
N GLU A 135 -7.69 11.34 7.85
CA GLU A 135 -8.43 10.09 8.00
C GLU A 135 -8.55 9.30 6.68
N ALA A 136 -8.51 10.01 5.54
CA ALA A 136 -8.57 9.41 4.21
C ALA A 136 -7.19 9.01 3.66
N ALA A 137 -6.11 9.45 4.31
CA ALA A 137 -4.75 9.11 3.90
C ALA A 137 -4.35 7.74 4.44
N MET A 138 -3.50 7.06 3.69
CA MET A 138 -2.91 5.79 4.12
C MET A 138 -1.44 6.02 4.46
N PRO A 139 -1.08 6.06 5.76
CA PRO A 139 0.29 6.29 6.18
C PRO A 139 1.29 5.36 5.51
N LEU A 140 2.42 5.90 5.07
CA LEU A 140 3.57 5.07 4.74
C LEU A 140 3.98 4.31 5.99
N LEU A 141 4.01 3.00 5.90
CA LEU A 141 4.55 2.20 6.99
C LEU A 141 6.06 2.44 7.11
N PRO A 142 6.63 2.37 8.33
CA PRO A 142 8.06 2.50 8.49
C PRO A 142 8.77 1.44 7.62
N PRO A 143 9.99 1.72 7.13
CA PRO A 143 10.73 0.75 6.34
C PRO A 143 10.89 -0.54 7.16
N SER A 144 10.09 -1.57 6.85
CA SER A 144 10.27 -2.85 7.50
C SER A 144 11.57 -3.47 7.00
N PRO A 145 12.33 -4.18 7.85
CA PRO A 145 13.44 -5.00 7.38
C PRO A 145 13.02 -5.97 6.25
N ALA A 146 11.73 -6.31 6.17
CA ALA A 146 11.13 -7.14 5.12
C ALA A 146 10.81 -6.40 3.80
N ALA A 147 10.96 -5.08 3.73
CA ALA A 147 10.67 -4.33 2.51
C ALA A 147 11.60 -4.77 1.36
N GLY A 148 11.00 -5.33 0.31
CA GLY A 148 11.73 -5.91 -0.82
C GLY A 148 12.40 -7.26 -0.54
N ALA A 149 12.06 -7.91 0.57
CA ALA A 149 12.49 -9.27 0.85
C ALA A 149 11.77 -10.28 -0.05
N ARG A 150 12.42 -11.40 -0.34
CA ARG A 150 11.81 -12.52 -1.07
C ARG A 150 11.28 -13.53 -0.08
N VAL A 151 10.00 -13.90 -0.25
CA VAL A 151 9.36 -14.90 0.59
C VAL A 151 9.27 -16.23 -0.15
N TYR A 152 9.63 -17.31 0.54
CA TYR A 152 9.50 -18.68 0.06
C TYR A 152 8.69 -19.48 1.06
N ALA A 153 7.87 -20.40 0.57
CA ALA A 153 7.18 -21.32 1.43
C ALA A 153 7.43 -22.76 1.01
N SER A 154 7.35 -23.65 1.99
CA SER A 154 7.42 -25.10 1.85
C SER A 154 6.45 -25.69 0.81
N HIS A 155 5.31 -25.05 0.57
CA HIS A 155 4.29 -25.49 -0.39
C HIS A 155 3.38 -24.33 -0.83
N GLY A 156 2.38 -24.57 -1.68
CA GLY A 156 1.35 -23.57 -2.02
C GLY A 156 1.79 -22.51 -3.04
N ARG A 157 0.88 -21.57 -3.32
CA ARG A 157 1.08 -20.37 -4.17
C ARG A 157 0.54 -19.15 -3.41
N GLY A 158 0.87 -17.94 -3.86
CA GLY A 158 0.35 -16.72 -3.23
C GLY A 158 1.10 -16.31 -1.97
N VAL A 159 2.38 -16.70 -1.83
CA VAL A 159 3.17 -16.43 -0.62
C VAL A 159 3.40 -14.93 -0.41
N GLU A 160 3.31 -14.14 -1.48
CA GLU A 160 3.37 -12.67 -1.46
C GLU A 160 2.28 -12.03 -0.59
N ALA A 161 1.17 -12.72 -0.31
CA ALA A 161 0.12 -12.23 0.58
C ALA A 161 0.62 -12.05 2.01
N VAL A 162 1.61 -12.83 2.45
CA VAL A 162 2.06 -12.78 3.86
C VAL A 162 2.87 -11.54 4.20
N ASN A 163 3.21 -10.69 3.24
CA ASN A 163 3.98 -9.46 3.49
C ASN A 163 3.53 -8.30 2.60
N ASP A 164 2.24 -8.28 2.24
CA ASP A 164 1.64 -7.27 1.38
C ASP A 164 1.22 -6.00 2.14
N GLN A 165 1.34 -6.01 3.47
CA GLN A 165 1.03 -4.90 4.38
C GLN A 165 -0.45 -4.57 4.49
N ILE A 166 -1.33 -5.45 4.02
CA ILE A 166 -2.77 -5.29 4.19
C ILE A 166 -3.14 -5.71 5.61
N GLU A 167 -3.77 -4.80 6.36
CA GLU A 167 -4.23 -5.09 7.72
C GLU A 167 -5.51 -5.94 7.68
N PRO A 168 -5.51 -7.17 8.26
CA PRO A 168 -6.71 -8.00 8.26
C PRO A 168 -7.79 -7.48 9.21
N ALA A 169 -9.05 -7.53 8.77
CA ALA A 169 -10.19 -7.18 9.62
C ALA A 169 -10.49 -8.26 10.68
N SER A 170 -10.21 -9.53 10.36
CA SER A 170 -10.38 -10.69 11.26
C SER A 170 -9.50 -11.86 10.80
N SER A 171 -9.39 -12.92 11.60
CA SER A 171 -8.70 -14.16 11.17
C SER A 171 -9.42 -14.88 10.03
N ASN A 172 -10.71 -14.62 9.82
CA ASN A 172 -11.52 -15.18 8.74
C ASN A 172 -11.75 -14.17 7.59
N ASP A 173 -10.83 -13.22 7.40
CA ASP A 173 -10.97 -12.20 6.36
C ASP A 173 -10.75 -12.80 4.96
N HIS A 174 -11.83 -12.84 4.19
CA HIS A 174 -11.82 -13.34 2.81
C HIS A 174 -11.69 -12.23 1.76
N GLU A 175 -11.75 -10.96 2.16
CA GLU A 175 -11.70 -9.78 1.27
C GLU A 175 -10.27 -9.41 0.88
N ILE A 176 -9.28 -9.98 1.58
CA ILE A 176 -7.85 -9.75 1.34
C ILE A 176 -7.14 -11.01 0.80
N PRO A 177 -6.01 -10.85 0.08
CA PRO A 177 -5.13 -11.97 -0.23
C PRO A 177 -4.72 -12.73 1.04
N ARG A 178 -4.50 -14.04 0.91
CA ARG A 178 -4.13 -14.90 2.03
C ARG A 178 -3.27 -16.06 1.54
N TYR A 179 -2.43 -16.56 2.43
CA TYR A 179 -1.61 -17.72 2.15
C TYR A 179 -1.95 -18.86 3.11
N HIS A 180 -2.08 -20.08 2.59
CA HIS A 180 -2.41 -21.26 3.39
C HIS A 180 -1.76 -22.53 2.85
N TRP A 181 -1.69 -23.54 3.72
CA TRP A 181 -1.13 -24.85 3.38
C TRP A 181 -2.17 -25.91 3.03
N TRP A 182 -3.47 -25.58 3.04
CA TRP A 182 -4.51 -26.52 2.61
C TRP A 182 -4.19 -27.12 1.22
N PRO A 183 -4.33 -28.44 1.01
CA PRO A 183 -4.96 -29.45 1.88
C PRO A 183 -4.01 -30.16 2.88
N ARG A 184 -2.81 -29.63 3.13
CA ARG A 184 -1.81 -30.29 4.00
C ARG A 184 -2.09 -30.03 5.48
N LYS A 185 -2.66 -31.04 6.14
CA LYS A 185 -3.15 -30.97 7.53
C LYS A 185 -2.18 -31.59 8.54
N GLY A 186 -2.08 -31.03 9.75
CA GLY A 186 -1.30 -31.58 10.87
C GLY A 186 0.22 -31.62 10.68
N LEU A 187 0.75 -31.08 9.58
CA LEU A 187 2.18 -31.13 9.27
C LEU A 187 2.92 -29.90 9.78
N VAL A 188 4.22 -30.07 10.03
CA VAL A 188 5.16 -28.95 10.12
C VAL A 188 5.36 -28.36 8.74
N GLN A 189 5.18 -27.05 8.65
CA GLN A 189 5.45 -26.26 7.47
C GLN A 189 6.46 -25.17 7.80
N HIS A 190 7.07 -24.61 6.77
CA HIS A 190 7.95 -23.45 6.94
C HIS A 190 7.70 -22.38 5.89
N LEU A 191 8.03 -21.15 6.30
CA LEU A 191 8.03 -19.95 5.48
C LEU A 191 9.35 -19.19 5.75
N GLU A 192 10.01 -18.76 4.69
CA GLU A 192 11.31 -18.10 4.73
C GLU A 192 11.22 -16.71 4.13
N CYS A 193 11.74 -15.71 4.83
CA CYS A 193 11.96 -14.37 4.31
C CYS A 193 13.45 -14.16 4.13
N HIS A 194 13.86 -13.82 2.91
CA HIS A 194 15.25 -13.55 2.53
C HIS A 194 15.41 -12.07 2.22
N PHE A 195 16.20 -11.39 3.04
CA PHE A 195 16.50 -9.98 2.90
C PHE A 195 17.54 -9.74 1.80
N ASN A 196 17.35 -8.66 1.05
CA ASN A 196 18.27 -8.16 0.02
C ASN A 196 19.60 -7.67 0.61
N ARG A 197 19.64 -7.33 1.91
CA ARG A 197 20.86 -6.98 2.66
C ARG A 197 20.83 -7.55 4.07
N SER A 198 21.95 -7.49 4.78
CA SER A 198 21.99 -7.85 6.20
C SER A 198 21.29 -6.76 7.03
N VAL A 199 20.30 -7.15 7.82
CA VAL A 199 19.47 -6.27 8.65
C VAL A 199 19.53 -6.72 10.11
N VAL A 200 19.26 -5.79 11.03
CA VAL A 200 19.06 -6.12 12.45
C VAL A 200 17.56 -6.24 12.67
N VAL A 201 17.13 -7.36 13.22
CA VAL A 201 15.73 -7.65 13.56
C VAL A 201 15.66 -8.05 15.02
N SER A 202 14.58 -7.67 15.69
CA SER A 202 14.37 -7.90 17.12
C SER A 202 12.94 -8.28 17.48
N GLY A 203 12.02 -8.25 16.50
CA GLY A 203 10.65 -8.69 16.72
C GLY A 203 9.97 -9.14 15.43
N THR A 204 8.84 -9.80 15.62
CA THR A 204 7.94 -10.15 14.53
C THR A 204 6.50 -10.24 15.02
N GLU A 205 5.55 -10.04 14.11
CA GLU A 205 4.13 -10.21 14.35
C GLU A 205 3.54 -11.05 13.23
N VAL A 206 2.67 -12.00 13.57
CA VAL A 206 1.97 -12.81 12.59
C VAL A 206 0.47 -12.77 12.85
N TYR A 207 -0.31 -12.58 11.79
CA TYR A 207 -1.75 -12.68 11.80
C TYR A 207 -2.16 -13.99 11.14
N TRP A 208 -2.77 -14.88 11.93
CA TRP A 208 -3.14 -16.20 11.45
C TRP A 208 -4.47 -16.16 10.69
N PHE A 209 -4.52 -16.90 9.58
CA PHE A 209 -5.76 -17.19 8.87
C PHE A 209 -6.46 -18.38 9.55
N ASP A 210 -7.74 -18.21 9.84
CA ASP A 210 -8.59 -19.21 10.46
C ASP A 210 -10.00 -19.07 9.87
N ASP A 211 -10.39 -20.07 9.05
CA ASP A 211 -11.70 -20.13 8.42
C ASP A 211 -12.59 -21.23 9.03
N THR A 212 -12.35 -21.56 10.30
CA THR A 212 -13.11 -22.57 11.04
C THR A 212 -14.61 -22.29 10.91
N GLY A 213 -15.35 -23.29 10.44
CA GLY A 213 -16.80 -23.23 10.21
C GLY A 213 -17.18 -23.12 8.73
N THR A 214 -16.28 -22.62 7.88
CA THR A 214 -16.48 -22.54 6.42
C THR A 214 -15.39 -23.24 5.62
N GLY A 215 -14.19 -23.37 6.18
CA GLY A 215 -13.07 -24.05 5.58
C GLY A 215 -12.32 -24.96 6.55
N GLU A 216 -11.08 -25.27 6.20
CA GLU A 216 -10.25 -26.28 6.88
C GLU A 216 -8.87 -25.73 7.27
N CYS A 217 -8.75 -24.41 7.38
CA CYS A 217 -7.59 -23.69 7.91
C CYS A 217 -7.87 -23.21 9.33
N ARG A 218 -6.88 -23.36 10.21
CA ARG A 218 -6.97 -22.95 11.61
C ARG A 218 -5.65 -22.33 12.07
N VAL A 219 -5.70 -21.50 13.11
CA VAL A 219 -4.48 -21.07 13.81
C VAL A 219 -3.60 -22.28 14.17
N PRO A 220 -2.26 -22.16 14.14
CA PRO A 220 -1.39 -23.30 14.35
C PRO A 220 -1.43 -23.80 15.80
N GLN A 221 -0.97 -25.04 16.01
CA GLN A 221 -0.75 -25.58 17.35
C GLN A 221 0.44 -24.89 18.02
N ALA A 222 1.51 -24.67 17.26
CA ALA A 222 2.72 -24.02 17.73
C ALA A 222 3.51 -23.45 16.54
N TRP A 223 4.39 -22.50 16.82
CA TRP A 223 5.32 -21.96 15.83
C TRP A 223 6.60 -21.48 16.50
N ARG A 224 7.68 -21.35 15.73
CA ARG A 224 8.95 -20.79 16.20
C ARG A 224 9.68 -20.02 15.11
N LEU A 225 10.58 -19.13 15.52
CA LEU A 225 11.40 -18.32 14.63
C LEU A 225 12.87 -18.75 14.64
N LEU A 226 13.43 -18.79 13.44
CA LEU A 226 14.85 -19.00 13.20
C LEU A 226 15.42 -17.84 12.39
N TYR A 227 16.70 -17.54 12.60
CA TYR A 227 17.46 -16.57 11.81
C TYR A 227 18.61 -17.25 11.09
N LEU A 228 18.94 -16.74 9.90
CA LEU A 228 20.03 -17.27 9.10
C LEU A 228 21.38 -16.75 9.63
N SER A 229 22.29 -17.65 9.99
CA SER A 229 23.63 -17.34 10.48
C SER A 229 24.63 -18.33 9.90
N GLN A 230 25.59 -17.84 9.10
CA GLN A 230 26.60 -18.68 8.44
C GLN A 230 25.96 -19.87 7.70
N ASP A 231 24.96 -19.58 6.88
CA ASP A 231 24.18 -20.55 6.08
C ASP A 231 23.43 -21.62 6.89
N LYS A 232 23.29 -21.42 8.21
CA LYS A 232 22.52 -22.30 9.09
C LYS A 232 21.39 -21.51 9.77
N TRP A 233 20.23 -22.13 9.82
CA TRP A 233 19.09 -21.61 10.57
C TRP A 233 19.28 -21.90 12.06
N LYS A 234 19.25 -20.84 12.88
CA LYS A 234 19.38 -20.93 14.34
C LYS A 234 18.13 -20.35 15.01
N PRO A 235 17.61 -20.94 16.09
CA PRO A 235 16.48 -20.38 16.80
C PRO A 235 16.81 -19.00 17.37
N VAL A 236 15.86 -18.07 17.34
CA VAL A 236 16.00 -16.80 18.02
C VAL A 236 15.94 -17.00 19.54
N VAL A 237 16.61 -16.12 20.30
CA VAL A 237 16.45 -16.07 21.76
C VAL A 237 15.29 -15.14 22.08
N HIS A 238 14.08 -15.69 22.13
CA HIS A 238 12.85 -14.94 22.43
C HIS A 238 12.81 -14.43 23.87
N SER A 239 12.15 -13.29 24.06
CA SER A 239 11.84 -12.67 25.36
C SER A 239 10.34 -12.54 25.61
N SER A 240 9.50 -12.98 24.67
CA SER A 240 8.05 -13.09 24.82
C SER A 240 7.54 -14.43 24.29
N GLU A 241 6.34 -14.80 24.71
CA GLU A 241 5.71 -16.07 24.33
C GLU A 241 5.27 -16.11 22.86
N TYR A 242 5.32 -17.31 22.27
CA TYR A 242 4.68 -17.60 20.98
C TYR A 242 3.18 -17.81 21.19
N THR A 243 2.36 -16.87 20.74
CA THR A 243 0.89 -16.93 20.84
C THR A 243 0.23 -17.36 19.53
N VAL A 244 -0.98 -17.93 19.61
CA VAL A 244 -1.77 -18.43 18.48
C VAL A 244 -3.23 -17.96 18.55
N LYS A 245 -3.44 -16.72 18.96
CA LYS A 245 -4.77 -16.09 19.11
C LYS A 245 -5.31 -15.66 17.75
N THR A 246 -6.63 -15.79 17.58
CA THR A 246 -7.37 -15.22 16.45
C THR A 246 -7.59 -13.72 16.61
N ASP A 247 -7.90 -13.07 15.50
CA ASP A 247 -8.35 -11.68 15.39
C ASP A 247 -7.37 -10.65 15.98
N ARG A 248 -6.08 -10.98 15.90
CA ARG A 248 -4.98 -10.10 16.31
C ARG A 248 -3.64 -10.56 15.77
N PHE A 249 -2.68 -9.63 15.77
CA PHE A 249 -1.27 -9.95 15.63
C PHE A 249 -0.74 -10.70 16.85
N ASN A 250 -0.05 -11.81 16.58
CA ASN A 250 0.67 -12.60 17.56
C ASN A 250 2.14 -12.15 17.54
N ARG A 251 2.52 -11.34 18.53
CA ARG A 251 3.84 -10.68 18.58
C ARG A 251 4.86 -11.51 19.34
N VAL A 252 6.06 -11.63 18.78
CA VAL A 252 7.24 -12.21 19.42
C VAL A 252 8.39 -11.21 19.39
N ARG A 253 8.93 -10.87 20.57
CA ARG A 253 10.18 -10.12 20.72
C ARG A 253 11.32 -11.08 21.02
N PHE A 254 12.52 -10.77 20.54
CA PHE A 254 13.72 -11.56 20.74
C PHE A 254 14.97 -10.68 20.79
N ARG A 255 16.08 -11.22 21.31
CA ARG A 255 17.36 -10.51 21.31
C ARG A 255 17.73 -10.10 19.88
N PRO A 256 18.09 -8.83 19.62
CA PRO A 256 18.40 -8.38 18.26
C PRO A 256 19.43 -9.28 17.57
N VAL A 257 19.11 -9.75 16.38
CA VAL A 257 20.01 -10.54 15.53
C VAL A 257 20.28 -9.81 14.23
N ARG A 258 21.54 -9.81 13.80
CA ARG A 258 21.92 -9.37 12.46
C ARG A 258 21.85 -10.58 11.53
N THR A 259 20.99 -10.53 10.52
CA THR A 259 20.74 -11.66 9.62
C THR A 259 20.36 -11.23 8.20
N ARG A 260 20.45 -12.16 7.26
CA ARG A 260 19.95 -12.04 5.88
C ARG A 260 18.67 -12.83 5.63
N GLY A 261 18.15 -13.53 6.63
CA GLY A 261 16.85 -14.15 6.50
C GLY A 261 16.25 -14.63 7.81
N LEU A 262 14.92 -14.76 7.81
CA LEU A 262 14.14 -15.34 8.89
C LEU A 262 13.37 -16.55 8.35
N ARG A 263 13.25 -17.61 9.16
CA ARG A 263 12.39 -18.76 8.87
C ARG A 263 11.41 -18.93 10.00
N MET A 264 10.13 -18.98 9.65
CA MET A 264 9.06 -19.39 10.54
C MET A 264 8.79 -20.87 10.32
N GLU A 265 8.82 -21.66 11.39
CA GLU A 265 8.38 -23.06 11.39
C GLU A 265 7.07 -23.16 12.15
N ILE A 266 6.08 -23.80 11.54
CA ILE A 266 4.67 -23.77 11.96
C ILE A 266 4.16 -25.20 12.04
N GLN A 267 3.72 -25.62 13.22
CA GLN A 267 3.05 -26.89 13.43
C GLN A 267 1.53 -26.68 13.33
N SER A 268 0.90 -27.23 12.30
CA SER A 268 -0.55 -27.18 12.15
C SER A 268 -1.23 -28.10 13.19
N GLN A 269 -2.45 -27.77 13.60
CA GLN A 269 -3.24 -28.66 14.46
C GLN A 269 -3.60 -29.96 13.70
N GLU A 270 -3.78 -31.06 14.42
CA GLU A 270 -4.23 -32.32 13.83
C GLU A 270 -5.57 -32.15 13.10
N GLY A 271 -5.66 -32.63 11.86
CA GLY A 271 -6.86 -32.48 11.02
C GLY A 271 -7.07 -31.11 10.37
N TRP A 272 -6.21 -30.12 10.66
CA TRP A 272 -6.32 -28.75 10.13
C TRP A 272 -5.07 -28.32 9.36
N ALA A 273 -5.25 -27.50 8.33
CA ALA A 273 -4.16 -26.79 7.69
C ALA A 273 -3.88 -25.47 8.41
N GLY A 274 -2.66 -24.95 8.33
CA GLY A 274 -2.35 -23.59 8.76
C GLY A 274 -2.57 -22.56 7.65
N GLY A 275 -2.67 -21.29 8.04
CA GLY A 275 -2.63 -20.17 7.11
C GLY A 275 -2.22 -18.85 7.78
N ILE A 276 -1.76 -17.90 6.98
CA ILE A 276 -1.25 -16.59 7.38
C ILE A 276 -1.92 -15.53 6.51
N LEU A 277 -2.38 -14.46 7.14
CA LEU A 277 -2.85 -13.26 6.48
C LEU A 277 -1.72 -12.25 6.33
N GLU A 278 -0.91 -12.04 7.38
CA GLU A 278 0.17 -11.04 7.35
C GLU A 278 1.31 -11.44 8.31
N TRP A 279 2.55 -11.15 7.93
CA TRP A 279 3.78 -11.41 8.68
C TRP A 279 4.69 -10.17 8.67
N ARG A 280 4.65 -9.43 9.78
CA ARG A 280 5.45 -8.21 9.98
C ARG A 280 6.77 -8.56 10.66
N ILE A 281 7.86 -7.96 10.19
CA ILE A 281 9.21 -8.09 10.76
C ILE A 281 9.65 -6.72 11.28
N GLN A 282 10.21 -6.69 12.49
CA GLN A 282 10.63 -5.50 13.23
C GLN A 282 12.12 -5.56 13.60
#